data_AF-A0A2J5PJB1-F1
#
_entry.id   AF-A0A2J5PJB1-F1
#
_cell.length_a   1.000
_cell.length_b   1.000
_cell.length_c   1.000
_cell.angle_alpha   90.00
_cell.angle_beta   90.00
_cell.angle_gamma   90.00
#
_symmetry.space_group_name_H-M   'P 1'
#
loop_
_entity.id
_entity.type
_entity.pdbx_description
1 polymer ?
#
loop_
_entity_poly.entity_id
_entity_poly.type
_entity_poly.pdbx_seq_one_letter_code
_entity_poly.pdbx_strand_id
1 'polypeptide(L)'
;MDSFIDVFMVSPTVLVVLFFVAILAGFIDSLAGGGGLLTVPALMAAGLPPAQALATNKLQACGGSLSASLYFIRRKVVNLADQKLNILMTFLGSTGGALLVQHVQSDILKQILPILVIGIGLYFLLMPKL
;
A
#
# COMPACT_ATOMS: atom_id res chain seq x y z
N MET A 1 19.86 -3.69 -24.90
CA MET A 1 19.58 -3.80 -23.45
C MET A 1 19.19 -2.45 -22.87
N ASP A 2 19.69 -1.36 -23.47
CA ASP A 2 19.37 0.03 -23.12
C ASP A 2 17.89 0.40 -23.34
N SER A 3 17.27 -0.08 -24.43
CA SER A 3 15.84 0.15 -24.70
C SER A 3 14.88 -0.37 -23.61
N PHE A 4 15.26 -1.39 -22.81
CA PHE A 4 14.43 -1.86 -21.69
C PHE A 4 14.60 -0.99 -20.44
N ILE A 5 15.78 -0.40 -20.23
CA ILE A 5 16.04 0.54 -19.13
C ILE A 5 15.40 1.91 -19.44
N ASP A 6 15.32 2.28 -20.72
CA ASP A 6 14.63 3.50 -21.14
C ASP A 6 13.10 3.40 -20.96
N VAL A 7 12.53 2.20 -21.12
CA VAL A 7 11.09 1.95 -20.91
C VAL A 7 10.76 1.74 -19.42
N PHE A 8 11.58 0.96 -18.72
CA PHE A 8 11.43 0.72 -17.30
C PHE A 8 12.59 1.42 -16.60
N MET A 9 12.30 2.51 -15.87
CA MET A 9 13.25 3.31 -15.08
C MET A 9 14.15 2.50 -14.10
N VAL A 10 14.00 1.18 -14.01
CA VAL A 10 14.70 0.24 -13.14
C VAL A 10 15.11 -1.02 -13.93
N SER A 11 16.28 -1.58 -13.62
CA SER A 11 16.80 -2.81 -14.26
C SER A 11 15.80 -3.98 -14.19
N PRO A 12 15.68 -4.82 -15.26
CA PRO A 12 14.79 -5.99 -15.28
C PRO A 12 14.97 -6.94 -14.10
N THR A 13 16.20 -7.10 -13.60
CA THR A 13 16.50 -7.93 -12.42
C THR A 13 15.80 -7.39 -11.17
N VAL A 14 15.78 -6.06 -10.98
CA VAL A 14 15.12 -5.43 -9.85
C VAL A 14 13.61 -5.57 -9.95
N LEU A 15 13.04 -5.51 -11.16
CA LEU A 15 11.60 -5.77 -11.35
C LEU A 15 11.20 -7.19 -10.92
N VAL A 16 12.02 -8.20 -11.25
CA VAL A 16 11.77 -9.57 -10.80
C VAL A 16 11.82 -9.67 -9.28
N VAL A 17 12.80 -9.02 -8.63
CA VAL A 17 12.88 -8.98 -7.16
C VAL A 17 11.65 -8.29 -6.56
N LEU A 18 11.29 -7.11 -7.07
CA LEU A 18 10.12 -6.35 -6.63
C LEU A 18 8.82 -7.13 -6.82
N PHE A 19 8.70 -7.93 -7.88
CA PHE A 19 7.55 -8.79 -8.11
C PHE A 19 7.39 -9.84 -7.00
N PHE A 20 8.46 -10.55 -6.62
CA PHE A 20 8.39 -11.51 -5.52
C PHE A 20 8.15 -10.83 -4.17
N VAL A 21 8.76 -9.67 -3.93
CA VAL A 21 8.49 -8.85 -2.74
C VAL A 21 7.02 -8.45 -2.71
N ALA A 22 6.43 -8.02 -3.83
CA ALA A 22 5.03 -7.64 -3.91
C ALA A 22 4.09 -8.82 -3.64
N ILE A 23 4.40 -10.03 -4.13
CA ILE A 23 3.63 -11.24 -3.82
C ILE A 23 3.65 -11.54 -2.32
N LEU A 24 4.84 -11.58 -1.71
CA LEU A 24 4.99 -11.86 -0.28
C LEU A 24 4.30 -10.79 0.58
N ALA A 25 4.48 -9.53 0.21
CA ALA A 25 3.84 -8.41 0.87
C ALA A 25 2.32 -8.49 0.75
N GLY A 26 1.77 -8.81 -0.43
CA GLY A 26 0.32 -8.98 -0.63
C GLY A 26 -0.26 -10.13 0.20
N PHE A 27 0.48 -11.24 0.32
CA PHE A 27 0.09 -12.34 1.21
C PHE A 27 0.05 -11.89 2.68
N ILE A 28 1.08 -11.20 3.15
CA ILE A 28 1.12 -10.65 4.53
C ILE A 28 0.04 -9.59 4.75
N ASP A 29 -0.22 -8.75 3.74
CA ASP A 29 -1.27 -7.73 3.78
C ASP A 29 -2.65 -8.37 3.96
N SER A 30 -2.91 -9.49 3.28
CA SER A 30 -4.17 -10.23 3.44
C SER A 30 -4.32 -10.88 4.82
N LEU A 31 -3.21 -11.15 5.52
CA LEU A 31 -3.20 -11.82 6.82
C LEU A 31 -3.29 -10.83 7.99
N ALA A 32 -2.56 -9.72 7.90
CA ALA A 32 -2.34 -8.79 9.02
C ALA A 32 -2.46 -7.29 8.62
N GLY A 33 -2.72 -6.96 7.35
CA GLY A 33 -2.87 -5.57 6.87
C GLY A 33 -1.60 -4.72 6.84
N GLY A 34 -0.42 -5.37 6.95
CA GLY A 34 0.88 -4.71 7.09
C GLY A 34 1.82 -4.86 5.89
N GLY A 35 1.34 -5.29 4.72
CA GLY A 35 2.21 -5.56 3.56
C GLY A 35 2.96 -4.33 3.06
N GLY A 36 2.41 -3.14 3.31
CA GLY A 36 3.07 -1.85 3.07
C GLY A 36 4.43 -1.71 3.74
N LEU A 37 4.63 -2.33 4.91
CA LEU A 37 5.89 -2.30 5.65
C LEU A 37 7.04 -2.97 4.87
N LEU A 38 6.73 -3.87 3.92
CA LEU A 38 7.71 -4.51 3.05
C LEU A 38 7.84 -3.79 1.70
N THR A 39 6.71 -3.50 1.03
CA THR A 39 6.74 -2.92 -0.33
C THR A 39 7.27 -1.49 -0.36
N VAL A 40 6.96 -0.65 0.64
CA VAL A 40 7.36 0.76 0.60
C VAL A 40 8.88 0.90 0.73
N PRO A 41 9.56 0.26 1.70
CA PRO A 41 11.02 0.28 1.76
C PRO A 41 11.68 -0.35 0.53
N ALA A 42 11.13 -1.45 0.00
CA ALA A 42 11.69 -2.10 -1.20
C ALA A 42 11.63 -1.21 -2.44
N LEU A 43 10.50 -0.51 -2.66
CA LEU A 43 10.34 0.43 -3.77
C LEU A 43 11.25 1.66 -3.60
N MET A 44 11.38 2.17 -2.37
CA MET A 44 12.31 3.27 -2.09
C MET A 44 13.78 2.84 -2.29
N ALA A 45 14.14 1.62 -1.91
CA ALA A 45 15.46 1.04 -2.16
C ALA A 45 15.74 0.83 -3.66
N ALA A 46 14.70 0.60 -4.47
CA ALA A 46 14.78 0.58 -5.92
C ALA A 46 14.87 1.98 -6.57
N GLY A 47 14.88 3.05 -5.76
CA GLY A 47 15.09 4.42 -6.22
C GLY A 47 13.80 5.24 -6.42
N LEU A 48 12.61 4.69 -6.11
CA LEU A 48 11.38 5.46 -6.24
C LEU A 48 11.27 6.54 -5.14
N PRO A 49 10.82 7.77 -5.48
CA PRO A 49 10.49 8.77 -4.49
C PRO A 49 9.30 8.29 -3.62
N PRO A 50 9.20 8.73 -2.35
CA PRO A 50 8.24 8.14 -1.42
C PRO A 50 6.78 8.31 -1.84
N ALA A 51 6.42 9.40 -2.50
CA ALA A 51 5.07 9.60 -3.02
C ALA A 51 4.71 8.51 -4.05
N GLN A 52 5.64 8.15 -4.95
CA GLN A 52 5.43 7.08 -5.93
C GLN A 52 5.46 5.69 -5.28
N ALA A 53 6.35 5.47 -4.30
CA ALA A 53 6.39 4.21 -3.56
C ALA A 53 5.09 3.96 -2.79
N LEU A 54 4.57 4.98 -2.12
CA LEU A 54 3.27 4.94 -1.45
C LEU A 54 2.12 4.72 -2.45
N ALA A 55 2.09 5.46 -3.54
CA ALA A 55 1.06 5.31 -4.57
C ALA A 55 1.02 3.89 -5.13
N THR A 56 2.19 3.31 -5.43
CA THR A 56 2.33 1.94 -5.93
C THR A 56 1.84 0.92 -4.91
N ASN A 57 2.26 1.04 -3.64
CA ASN A 57 1.77 0.17 -2.57
C ASN A 57 0.24 0.27 -2.40
N LYS A 58 -0.34 1.48 -2.43
CA LYS A 58 -1.78 1.65 -2.26
C LYS A 58 -2.57 1.13 -3.47
N LEU A 59 -2.07 1.30 -4.69
CA LEU A 59 -2.66 0.67 -5.87
C LEU A 59 -2.72 -0.86 -5.73
N GLN A 60 -1.65 -1.47 -5.24
CA GLN A 60 -1.61 -2.91 -4.96
C GLN A 60 -2.67 -3.31 -3.92
N ALA A 61 -2.75 -2.61 -2.79
CA ALA A 61 -3.71 -2.90 -1.72
C ALA A 61 -5.18 -2.70 -2.15
N CYS A 62 -5.45 -1.74 -3.05
CA CYS A 62 -6.77 -1.53 -3.63
C CYS A 62 -7.28 -2.78 -4.36
N GLY A 63 -6.42 -3.47 -5.13
CA GLY A 63 -6.81 -4.71 -5.81
C GLY A 63 -7.23 -5.83 -4.84
N GLY A 64 -6.51 -5.96 -3.72
CA GLY A 64 -6.86 -6.91 -2.66
C GLY A 64 -8.19 -6.57 -1.99
N SER A 65 -8.36 -5.31 -1.59
CA SER A 65 -9.59 -4.82 -0.94
C SER A 65 -10.80 -4.92 -1.85
N LEU A 66 -10.64 -4.63 -3.15
CA LEU A 66 -11.68 -4.77 -4.16
C LEU A 66 -12.11 -6.23 -4.29
N SER A 67 -11.15 -7.15 -4.41
CA SER A 67 -11.40 -8.59 -4.54
C SER A 67 -12.13 -9.15 -3.32
N ALA A 68 -11.68 -8.80 -2.11
CA ALA A 68 -12.33 -9.21 -0.87
C ALA A 68 -13.75 -8.64 -0.76
N SER A 69 -13.93 -7.36 -1.10
CA SER A 69 -15.23 -6.70 -1.09
C SER A 69 -16.21 -7.38 -2.06
N LEU A 70 -15.79 -7.64 -3.30
CA LEU A 70 -16.60 -8.38 -4.30
C LEU A 70 -16.98 -9.78 -3.81
N TYR A 71 -16.04 -10.50 -3.21
CA TYR A 71 -16.28 -11.83 -2.67
C TYR A 71 -17.35 -11.82 -1.57
N PHE A 72 -17.22 -10.92 -0.58
CA PHE A 72 -18.16 -10.84 0.54
C PHE A 72 -19.55 -10.33 0.13
N ILE A 73 -19.62 -9.38 -0.80
CA ILE A 73 -20.88 -8.92 -1.38
C ILE A 73 -21.58 -10.08 -2.10
N ARG A 74 -20.86 -10.85 -2.93
CA ARG A 74 -21.42 -12.02 -3.64
C ARG A 74 -21.91 -13.11 -2.70
N ARG A 75 -21.25 -13.30 -1.55
CA ARG A 75 -21.70 -14.24 -0.51
C ARG A 75 -22.86 -13.72 0.35
N LYS A 76 -23.37 -12.51 0.09
CA LYS A 76 -24.46 -11.87 0.86
C LYS A 76 -24.17 -11.77 2.37
N VAL A 77 -22.90 -11.79 2.77
CA VAL A 77 -22.50 -11.57 4.17
C VAL A 77 -22.36 -10.08 4.50
N VAL A 78 -22.42 -9.21 3.50
CA VAL A 78 -22.42 -7.75 3.65
C VAL A 78 -23.69 -7.18 3.03
N ASN A 79 -24.44 -6.41 3.81
CA ASN A 79 -25.58 -5.63 3.31
C ASN A 79 -25.11 -4.22 2.94
N LEU A 80 -25.13 -3.90 1.64
CA LEU A 80 -24.70 -2.61 1.12
C LEU A 80 -25.58 -1.45 1.60
N ALA A 81 -26.84 -1.70 1.94
CA ALA A 81 -27.75 -0.67 2.42
C ALA A 81 -27.29 -0.08 3.77
N ASP A 82 -26.80 -0.95 4.66
CA ASP A 82 -26.36 -0.58 6.01
C ASP A 82 -24.97 0.06 6.01
N GLN A 83 -24.17 -0.18 4.97
CA GLN A 83 -22.79 0.30 4.85
C GLN A 83 -22.65 1.64 4.10
N LYS A 84 -23.74 2.26 3.66
CA LYS A 84 -23.70 3.50 2.85
C LYS A 84 -22.91 4.62 3.51
N LEU A 85 -23.14 4.85 4.80
CA LEU A 85 -22.42 5.89 5.56
C LEU A 85 -20.92 5.57 5.65
N ASN A 86 -20.58 4.31 5.95
CA ASN A 86 -19.19 3.87 6.05
C ASN A 86 -18.46 4.05 4.71
N ILE A 87 -19.08 3.65 3.61
CA ILE A 87 -18.55 3.85 2.25
C ILE A 87 -18.29 5.34 1.98
N LEU A 88 -19.25 6.22 2.31
CA LEU A 88 -19.12 7.65 2.10
C LEU A 88 -17.97 8.25 2.94
N MET A 89 -17.90 7.90 4.23
CA MET A 89 -16.84 8.41 5.12
C MET A 89 -15.46 7.90 4.70
N THR A 90 -15.33 6.63 4.33
CA THR A 90 -14.08 6.06 3.79
C THR A 90 -13.69 6.74 2.48
N PHE A 91 -14.63 7.02 1.59
CA PHE A 91 -14.36 7.72 0.34
C PHE A 91 -13.84 9.14 0.58
N LEU A 92 -14.51 9.91 1.44
CA LEU A 92 -14.08 11.27 1.77
C LEU A 92 -12.72 11.30 2.47
N GLY A 93 -12.52 10.42 3.46
CA GLY A 93 -11.25 10.32 4.19
C GLY A 93 -10.09 9.90 3.31
N SER A 94 -10.28 8.87 2.47
CA SER A 94 -9.24 8.41 1.55
C SER A 94 -8.89 9.44 0.47
N THR A 95 -9.90 10.10 -0.11
CA THR A 95 -9.69 11.18 -1.10
C THR A 95 -8.96 12.35 -0.47
N GLY A 96 -9.38 12.79 0.73
CA GLY A 96 -8.71 13.86 1.47
C GLY A 96 -7.26 13.52 1.78
N GLY A 97 -6.99 12.32 2.29
CA GLY A 97 -5.63 11.85 2.56
C GLY A 97 -4.76 11.76 1.30
N ALA A 98 -5.31 11.25 0.19
CA ALA A 98 -4.60 11.14 -1.08
C ALA A 98 -4.24 12.50 -1.68
N LEU A 99 -5.11 13.50 -1.54
CA LEU A 99 -4.83 14.88 -1.96
C LEU A 99 -3.82 15.55 -1.04
N LEU A 100 -3.94 15.38 0.27
CA LEU A 100 -3.02 15.97 1.24
C LEU A 100 -1.58 15.49 1.02
N VAL A 101 -1.38 14.19 0.79
CA VAL A 101 -0.04 13.62 0.56
C VAL A 101 0.67 14.25 -0.65
N GLN A 102 -0.08 14.66 -1.69
CA GLN A 102 0.51 15.31 -2.87
C GLN A 102 1.03 16.72 -2.59
N HIS A 103 0.55 17.38 -1.53
CA HIS A 103 1.00 18.73 -1.14
C HIS A 103 2.14 18.69 -0.12
N VAL A 104 2.50 17.52 0.41
CA VAL A 104 3.62 17.36 1.34
C VAL A 104 4.93 17.29 0.56
N GLN A 105 5.93 18.07 0.96
CA GLN A 105 7.26 18.02 0.35
C GLN A 105 7.86 16.62 0.46
N SER A 106 8.44 16.14 -0.64
CA SER A 106 9.00 14.78 -0.71
C SER A 106 10.08 14.53 0.34
N ASP A 107 10.86 15.54 0.72
CA ASP A 107 11.94 15.38 1.71
C ASP A 107 11.40 15.19 3.13
N ILE A 108 10.30 15.89 3.48
CA ILE A 108 9.57 15.66 4.74
C ILE A 108 9.00 14.24 4.74
N LEU A 109 8.39 13.83 3.62
CA LEU A 109 7.78 12.51 3.50
C LEU A 109 8.84 11.39 3.58
N LYS A 110 10.02 11.57 2.98
CA LYS A 110 11.18 10.65 3.09
C LYS A 110 11.61 10.44 4.54
N GLN A 111 11.56 11.47 5.38
CA GLN A 111 11.98 11.39 6.78
C GLN A 111 10.89 10.77 7.68
N ILE A 112 9.62 11.16 7.47
CA ILE A 112 8.51 10.70 8.32
C ILE A 112 8.14 9.24 8.02
N LEU A 113 8.20 8.80 6.77
CA LEU A 113 7.75 7.46 6.38
C LEU A 113 8.45 6.32 7.12
N PRO A 114 9.78 6.24 7.17
CA PRO A 114 10.46 5.16 7.90
C PRO A 114 10.07 5.13 9.37
N ILE A 115 9.96 6.30 10.02
CA ILE A 115 9.55 6.43 11.42
C ILE A 115 8.12 5.90 11.61
N LEU A 116 7.20 6.28 10.71
CA LEU A 116 5.80 5.84 10.75
C LEU A 116 5.68 4.33 10.53
N VAL A 117 6.37 3.79 9.52
CA VAL A 117 6.42 2.36 9.18
C VAL A 117 6.95 1.55 10.37
N ILE A 118 8.08 1.97 10.97
CA ILE A 118 8.64 1.32 12.15
C ILE A 118 7.70 1.44 13.34
N GLY A 119 7.12 2.63 13.59
CA GLY A 119 6.20 2.86 14.70
C GLY A 119 4.94 1.99 14.62
N ILE A 120 4.35 1.88 13.43
CA ILE A 120 3.21 0.99 13.18
C ILE A 120 3.65 -0.48 13.33
N GLY A 121 4.80 -0.86 12.80
CA GLY A 121 5.35 -2.21 12.96
C GLY A 121 5.56 -2.59 14.43
N LEU A 122 6.10 -1.69 15.24
CA LEU A 122 6.26 -1.87 16.68
C LEU A 122 4.92 -1.94 17.40
N TYR A 123 3.97 -1.08 17.03
CA TYR A 123 2.61 -1.13 17.57
C TYR A 123 1.99 -2.51 17.33
N PHE A 124 2.02 -3.02 16.10
CA PHE A 124 1.50 -4.36 15.78
C PHE A 124 2.26 -5.48 16.51
N LEU A 125 3.58 -5.34 16.68
CA LEU A 125 4.41 -6.34 17.39
C LEU A 125 4.10 -6.40 18.88
N LEU A 126 3.85 -5.25 19.51
CA LEU A 126 3.61 -5.11 20.95
C LEU A 126 2.13 -5.18 21.32
N MET A 127 1.22 -5.11 20.34
CA MET A 127 -0.21 -5.19 20.58
C MET A 127 -0.56 -6.55 21.19
N PRO A 128 -1.17 -6.58 22.38
CA PRO A 128 -1.56 -7.84 23.01
C PRO A 128 -2.61 -8.54 22.15
N LYS A 129 -2.43 -9.85 21.95
CA LYS A 129 -3.39 -10.70 21.23
C LYS A 129 -4.69 -10.71 22.02
N LEU A 130 -5.76 -10.14 21.44
CA LEU A 130 -7.14 -10.28 21.90
C LEU A 130 -7.68 -11.68 21.60
#